data_AF-A0A838YB39-F1
#
_entry.id   AF-A0A838YB39-F1
#
_cell.length_a   1.000
_cell.length_b   1.000
_cell.length_c   1.000
_cell.angle_alpha   90.00
_cell.angle_beta   90.00
_cell.angle_gamma   90.00
#
_symmetry.space_group_name_H-M   'P 1'
#
loop_
_entity.id
_entity.type
_entity.pdbx_description
1 polymer ?
#
loop_
_entity_poly.entity_id
_entity_poly.type
_entity_poly.pdbx_seq_one_letter_code
_entity_poly.pdbx_strand_id
1 'polypeptide(L)'
;MLVFFFSRYQKCPSDRILVIYGQIGIHQSSKCLHGGRAFIWPFIQDFDYLDLTPIPIDIPLEGALSKENIRVNTPSTVTVGISTDPAVMSNAAERLLGLQLTQVRDLARDIIFAQMIDVIAKMNIEVINSDRDQLIDRISDGIEGALRKVGLRLINVNIIDITDESGYLNALGRRASHRAIQDAKQWEEARKKGINLKAKDLVYDPGPYVQNSEPWTEEVIAQLLQSSAGERFDGATIYLVDSDDKPIKEANIQITNSGVNIFSGKTDGLGLIQIEGVKISR
;
A
#
# COMPACT_ATOMS: atom_id res chain seq x y z
N MET A 1 60.59 0.18 3.18
CA MET A 1 59.85 -0.75 4.07
C MET A 1 58.63 -0.09 4.75
N LEU A 2 58.76 1.12 5.32
CA LEU A 2 57.63 1.84 5.98
C LEU A 2 56.41 2.10 5.08
N VAL A 3 56.62 2.47 3.80
CA VAL A 3 55.53 2.72 2.83
C VAL A 3 54.64 1.47 2.63
N PHE A 4 55.23 0.28 2.70
CA PHE A 4 54.50 -0.99 2.58
C PHE A 4 53.59 -1.25 3.80
N PHE A 5 54.03 -0.88 5.00
CA PHE A 5 53.26 -1.03 6.23
C PHE A 5 52.07 -0.07 6.29
N PHE A 6 52.24 1.19 5.86
CA PHE A 6 51.15 2.15 5.83
C PHE A 6 50.08 1.82 4.78
N SER A 7 50.48 1.22 3.66
CA SER A 7 49.54 0.81 2.60
C SER A 7 48.60 -0.33 3.00
N ARG A 8 48.93 -1.09 4.06
CA ARG A 8 48.13 -2.21 4.57
C ARG A 8 47.19 -1.87 5.71
N TYR A 9 47.26 -0.63 6.19
CA TYR A 9 46.29 -0.10 7.14
C TYR A 9 45.12 0.49 6.37
N GLN A 10 44.00 -0.21 6.37
CA GLN A 10 42.81 0.23 5.64
C GLN A 10 41.75 0.76 6.61
N LYS A 11 41.25 1.96 6.30
CA LYS A 11 40.10 2.54 6.98
C LYS A 11 38.85 2.22 6.17
N CYS A 12 37.81 1.72 6.84
CA CYS A 12 36.52 1.49 6.20
C CYS A 12 35.73 2.81 6.25
N PRO A 13 35.31 3.36 5.11
CA PRO A 13 34.44 4.52 5.10
C PRO A 13 33.03 4.12 5.56
N SER A 14 32.23 5.09 5.99
CA SER A 14 30.91 4.84 6.59
C SER A 14 29.85 4.37 5.58
N ASP A 15 30.07 4.58 4.29
CA ASP A 15 29.20 4.20 3.17
C ASP A 15 29.51 2.80 2.61
N ARG A 16 30.46 2.07 3.20
CA ARG A 16 30.89 0.74 2.72
C ARG A 16 31.09 -0.25 3.86
N ILE A 17 31.20 -1.52 3.49
CA ILE A 17 31.70 -2.59 4.35
C ILE A 17 33.04 -3.04 3.79
N LEU A 18 34.06 -3.06 4.65
CA LEU A 18 35.36 -3.66 4.35
C LEU A 18 35.25 -5.17 4.58
N VAL A 19 35.47 -5.95 3.53
CA VAL A 19 35.50 -7.40 3.56
C VAL A 19 36.93 -7.87 3.40
N ILE A 20 37.45 -8.56 4.40
CA ILE A 20 38.79 -9.16 4.36
C ILE A 20 38.61 -10.66 4.16
N TYR A 21 39.34 -11.24 3.22
CA TYR A 21 39.27 -12.66 2.88
C TYR A 21 40.67 -13.27 2.72
N GLY A 22 40.75 -14.61 2.66
CA GLY A 22 41.99 -15.38 2.68
C GLY A 22 42.19 -16.14 3.99
N GLN A 23 43.38 -16.12 4.57
CA GLN A 23 43.68 -16.80 5.83
C GLN A 23 43.33 -15.89 7.02
N ILE A 24 42.09 -16.01 7.50
CA ILE A 24 41.49 -15.16 8.55
C ILE A 24 41.13 -15.93 9.83
N GLY A 25 41.15 -17.26 9.78
CA GLY A 25 40.83 -18.14 10.92
C GLY A 25 40.31 -19.50 10.46
N ILE A 26 40.09 -20.41 11.40
CA ILE A 26 39.50 -21.72 11.12
C ILE A 26 37.97 -21.52 10.96
N HIS A 27 37.39 -22.03 9.87
CA HIS A 27 35.95 -21.94 9.52
C HIS A 27 35.38 -20.53 9.32
N GLN A 28 36.21 -19.53 8.99
CA GLN A 28 35.73 -18.20 8.58
C GLN A 28 36.08 -17.95 7.12
N SER A 29 35.05 -17.74 6.29
CA SER A 29 35.18 -17.42 4.86
C SER A 29 35.61 -15.96 4.64
N SER A 30 35.14 -15.05 5.49
CA SER A 30 35.36 -13.63 5.40
C SER A 30 35.28 -12.96 6.78
N LYS A 31 35.96 -11.82 6.93
CA LYS A 31 35.81 -10.91 8.08
C LYS A 31 35.27 -9.59 7.58
N CYS A 32 34.03 -9.27 7.95
CA CYS A 32 33.34 -8.07 7.52
C CYS A 32 33.38 -6.99 8.61
N LEU A 33 33.67 -5.75 8.21
CA LEU A 33 33.77 -4.60 9.10
C LEU A 33 32.99 -3.43 8.51
N HIS A 34 32.01 -2.92 9.24
CA HIS A 34 31.32 -1.69 8.90
C HIS A 34 31.90 -0.55 9.75
N GLY A 35 32.71 0.30 9.12
CA GLY A 35 33.47 1.35 9.80
C GLY A 35 34.75 0.87 10.48
N GLY A 36 35.45 1.80 11.14
CA GLY A 36 36.70 1.53 11.84
C GLY A 36 37.89 1.29 10.91
N ARG A 37 38.74 0.33 11.29
CA ARG A 37 40.05 0.11 10.66
C ARG A 37 40.52 -1.33 10.83
N ALA A 38 41.23 -1.83 9.84
CA ALA A 38 41.87 -3.12 9.90
C ALA A 38 43.28 -3.08 9.31
N PHE A 39 44.13 -4.00 9.78
CA PHE A 39 45.42 -4.26 9.20
C PHE A 39 45.33 -5.53 8.35
N ILE A 40 45.60 -5.42 7.06
CA ILE A 40 45.48 -6.53 6.11
C ILE A 40 46.87 -7.15 5.88
N TRP A 41 46.99 -8.45 6.09
CA TRP A 41 48.28 -9.13 5.94
C TRP A 41 48.59 -9.46 4.47
N PRO A 42 49.61 -8.83 3.85
CA PRO A 42 49.79 -8.78 2.39
C PRO A 42 49.99 -10.13 1.69
N PHE A 43 50.43 -11.17 2.41
CA PHE A 43 50.79 -12.46 1.81
C PHE A 43 49.69 -13.52 1.90
N ILE A 44 48.76 -13.38 2.84
CA ILE A 44 47.73 -14.39 3.10
C ILE A 44 46.30 -13.81 3.12
N GLN A 45 46.17 -12.49 3.10
CA GLN A 45 44.89 -11.79 3.14
C GLN A 45 44.81 -10.77 2.02
N ASP A 46 43.59 -10.63 1.52
CA ASP A 46 43.21 -9.60 0.57
C ASP A 46 41.90 -8.95 1.05
N PHE A 47 41.52 -7.84 0.43
CA PHE A 47 40.35 -7.09 0.86
C PHE A 47 39.59 -6.48 -0.31
N ASP A 48 38.29 -6.34 -0.14
CA ASP A 48 37.41 -5.66 -1.07
C ASP A 48 36.26 -4.95 -0.32
N TYR A 49 35.47 -4.17 -1.03
CA TYR A 49 34.39 -3.38 -0.48
C TYR A 49 33.03 -3.80 -1.00
N LEU A 50 32.07 -3.82 -0.09
CA LEU A 50 30.65 -3.85 -0.43
C LEU A 50 30.06 -2.45 -0.25
N ASP A 51 29.29 -2.01 -1.25
CA ASP A 51 28.65 -0.70 -1.27
C ASP A 51 27.31 -0.73 -0.52
N LEU A 52 27.09 0.22 0.40
CA LEU A 52 25.86 0.32 1.18
C LEU A 52 24.79 1.19 0.51
N THR A 53 25.05 1.68 -0.70
CA THR A 53 24.11 2.50 -1.47
C THR A 53 22.79 1.75 -1.66
N PRO A 54 21.64 2.35 -1.28
CA PRO A 54 20.33 1.76 -1.51
C PRO A 54 20.06 1.54 -3.01
N ILE A 55 19.41 0.43 -3.32
CA ILE A 55 19.11 -0.02 -4.67
C ILE A 55 17.58 -0.02 -4.84
N PRO A 56 16.99 0.97 -5.53
CA PRO A 56 15.59 0.93 -5.91
C PRO A 56 15.39 -0.08 -7.05
N ILE A 57 14.32 -0.86 -6.95
CA ILE A 57 13.98 -1.92 -7.90
C ILE A 57 12.50 -1.84 -8.22
N ASP A 58 12.19 -1.62 -9.49
CA ASP A 58 10.81 -1.64 -9.97
C ASP A 58 10.39 -3.07 -10.31
N ILE A 59 9.24 -3.48 -9.78
CA ILE A 59 8.67 -4.81 -9.93
C ILE A 59 7.29 -4.65 -10.59
N PRO A 60 7.21 -4.77 -11.93
CA PRO A 60 5.94 -4.83 -12.63
C PRO A 60 5.38 -6.26 -12.50
N LEU A 61 4.75 -6.55 -11.36
CA LEU A 61 4.11 -7.84 -11.17
C LEU A 61 2.79 -7.87 -11.94
N GLU A 62 2.71 -8.71 -12.96
CA GLU A 62 1.55 -8.87 -13.83
C GLU A 62 1.05 -10.32 -13.84
N GLY A 63 -0.26 -10.51 -13.84
CA GLY A 63 -0.92 -11.80 -14.02
C GLY A 63 -0.72 -12.81 -12.88
N ALA A 64 -0.35 -12.36 -11.69
CA ALA A 64 -0.15 -13.22 -10.53
C ALA A 64 -1.47 -13.83 -10.07
N LEU A 65 -1.52 -15.15 -9.88
CA LEU A 65 -2.74 -15.82 -9.44
C LEU A 65 -2.88 -15.72 -7.92
N SER A 66 -4.02 -15.20 -7.47
CA SER A 66 -4.45 -15.26 -6.08
C SER A 66 -4.92 -16.66 -5.69
N LYS A 67 -5.24 -16.87 -4.40
CA LYS A 67 -5.80 -18.14 -3.89
C LYS A 67 -7.09 -18.58 -4.59
N GLU A 68 -7.87 -17.61 -5.09
CA GLU A 68 -9.14 -17.83 -5.79
C GLU A 68 -8.96 -17.96 -7.31
N ASN A 69 -7.71 -18.11 -7.77
CA ASN A 69 -7.35 -18.22 -9.18
C ASN A 69 -7.75 -16.98 -10.01
N ILE A 70 -7.79 -15.81 -9.37
CA ILE A 70 -7.99 -14.51 -10.02
C ILE A 70 -6.62 -13.89 -10.29
N ARG A 71 -6.42 -13.38 -11.52
CA ARG A 71 -5.18 -12.71 -11.94
C ARG A 71 -5.14 -11.29 -11.41
N VAL A 72 -4.04 -10.96 -10.74
CA VAL A 72 -3.79 -9.68 -10.07
C VAL A 72 -2.50 -9.08 -10.63
N ASN A 73 -2.54 -7.77 -10.89
CA ASN A 73 -1.38 -6.96 -11.20
C ASN A 73 -1.09 -6.03 -10.02
N THR A 74 0.17 -5.96 -9.63
CA THR A 74 0.62 -5.17 -8.48
C THR A 74 1.95 -4.50 -8.79
N PRO A 75 1.98 -3.44 -9.63
CA PRO A 75 3.16 -2.62 -9.82
C PRO A 75 3.66 -2.07 -8.49
N SER A 76 4.92 -2.37 -8.19
CA SER A 76 5.55 -2.02 -6.92
C SER A 76 6.98 -1.55 -7.13
N THR A 77 7.47 -0.71 -6.23
CA THR A 77 8.88 -0.33 -6.15
C THR A 77 9.41 -0.74 -4.79
N VAL A 78 10.48 -1.52 -4.79
CA VAL A 78 11.13 -2.03 -3.57
C VAL A 78 12.54 -1.46 -3.48
N THR A 79 12.91 -0.93 -2.32
CA THR A 79 14.28 -0.48 -2.07
C THR A 79 14.98 -1.50 -1.18
N VAL A 80 16.12 -2.00 -1.65
CA VAL A 80 16.97 -2.94 -0.90
C VAL A 80 18.36 -2.36 -0.68
N GLY A 81 19.13 -2.96 0.21
CA GLY A 81 20.54 -2.63 0.38
C GLY A 81 21.30 -3.79 1.01
N ILE A 82 22.62 -3.66 1.07
CA ILE A 82 23.44 -4.62 1.82
C ILE A 82 23.22 -4.41 3.32
N SER A 83 23.03 -5.50 4.06
CA SER A 83 22.79 -5.42 5.50
C SER A 83 24.10 -5.13 6.25
N THR A 84 24.01 -4.29 7.28
CA THR A 84 25.09 -4.02 8.24
C THR A 84 24.91 -4.84 9.53
N ASP A 85 23.92 -5.73 9.59
CA ASP A 85 23.76 -6.70 10.68
C ASP A 85 24.91 -7.72 10.63
N PRO A 86 25.73 -7.86 11.69
CA PRO A 86 26.83 -8.82 11.73
C PRO A 86 26.42 -10.26 11.41
N ALA A 87 25.17 -10.65 11.72
CA ALA A 87 24.64 -11.99 11.42
C ALA A 87 24.35 -12.22 9.93
N VAL A 88 24.21 -11.15 9.15
CA VAL A 88 23.83 -11.18 7.72
C VAL A 88 25.00 -10.75 6.82
N MET A 89 25.90 -9.91 7.31
CA MET A 89 27.05 -9.37 6.57
C MET A 89 27.96 -10.46 5.97
N SER A 90 28.15 -11.59 6.65
CA SER A 90 28.95 -12.71 6.12
C SER A 90 28.33 -13.31 4.87
N ASN A 91 27.00 -13.40 4.81
CA ASN A 91 26.30 -13.91 3.62
C ASN A 91 26.52 -12.99 2.42
N ALA A 92 26.51 -11.67 2.66
CA ALA A 92 26.77 -10.66 1.62
C ALA A 92 28.20 -10.78 1.08
N ALA A 93 29.19 -10.95 1.97
CA ALA A 93 30.57 -11.16 1.58
C ALA A 93 30.80 -12.45 0.79
N GLU A 94 30.08 -13.53 1.11
CA GLU A 94 30.20 -14.80 0.38
C GLU A 94 29.53 -14.79 -0.99
N ARG A 95 28.41 -14.08 -1.13
CA ARG A 95 27.53 -14.21 -2.31
C ARG A 95 27.57 -13.00 -3.24
N LEU A 96 27.89 -11.82 -2.72
CA LEU A 96 27.78 -10.55 -3.45
C LEU A 96 29.14 -9.88 -3.70
N LEU A 97 30.20 -10.31 -3.01
CA LEU A 97 31.53 -9.74 -3.21
C LEU A 97 32.01 -9.98 -4.64
N GLY A 98 32.52 -8.94 -5.29
CA GLY A 98 32.93 -8.97 -6.69
C GLY A 98 31.79 -8.88 -7.71
N LEU A 99 30.53 -8.87 -7.29
CA LEU A 99 29.40 -8.58 -8.19
C LEU A 99 29.26 -7.08 -8.45
N GLN A 100 28.87 -6.75 -9.68
CA GLN A 100 28.47 -5.39 -10.02
C GLN A 100 27.12 -5.06 -9.38
N LEU A 101 26.87 -3.78 -9.10
CA LEU A 101 25.61 -3.32 -8.49
C LEU A 101 24.38 -3.73 -9.32
N THR A 102 24.50 -3.78 -10.64
CA THR A 102 23.47 -4.25 -11.57
C THR A 102 23.13 -5.73 -11.35
N GLN A 103 24.14 -6.58 -11.14
CA GLN A 103 23.96 -8.01 -10.87
C GLN A 103 23.30 -8.24 -9.50
N VAL A 104 23.70 -7.47 -8.49
CA VAL A 104 23.06 -7.51 -7.15
C VAL A 104 21.59 -7.07 -7.25
N ARG A 105 21.31 -6.02 -8.02
CA ARG A 105 19.95 -5.54 -8.30
C ARG A 105 19.10 -6.60 -9.00
N ASP A 106 19.64 -7.28 -10.01
CA ASP A 106 18.91 -8.30 -10.76
C ASP A 106 18.64 -9.54 -9.90
N LEU A 107 19.63 -9.99 -9.11
CA LEU A 107 19.44 -11.05 -8.11
C LEU A 107 18.35 -10.71 -7.09
N ALA A 108 18.37 -9.48 -6.57
CA ALA A 108 17.36 -9.01 -5.63
C ALA A 108 15.97 -8.93 -6.29
N ARG A 109 15.88 -8.45 -7.54
CA ARG A 109 14.63 -8.43 -8.32
C ARG A 109 14.02 -9.83 -8.43
N ASP A 110 14.80 -10.84 -8.78
CA ASP A 110 14.30 -12.21 -8.95
C ASP A 110 13.76 -12.78 -7.63
N ILE A 111 14.46 -12.53 -6.51
CA ILE A 111 14.03 -12.95 -5.18
C ILE A 111 12.72 -12.25 -4.78
N ILE A 112 12.65 -10.94 -4.95
CA ILE A 112 11.47 -10.14 -4.62
C ILE A 112 10.27 -10.60 -5.44
N PHE A 113 10.45 -10.77 -6.75
CA PHE A 113 9.38 -11.23 -7.64
C PHE A 113 8.82 -12.59 -7.22
N ALA A 114 9.71 -13.54 -6.89
CA ALA A 114 9.31 -14.85 -6.41
C ALA A 114 8.52 -14.78 -5.08
N GLN A 115 8.94 -13.94 -4.13
CA GLN A 115 8.25 -13.78 -2.85
C GLN A 115 6.90 -13.08 -2.99
N MET A 116 6.80 -12.06 -3.85
CA MET A 116 5.52 -11.40 -4.12
C MET A 116 4.49 -12.38 -4.70
N ILE A 117 4.91 -13.22 -5.66
CA ILE A 117 4.05 -14.28 -6.22
C ILE A 117 3.61 -15.27 -5.13
N ASP A 118 4.53 -15.74 -4.29
CA ASP A 118 4.24 -16.69 -3.22
C ASP A 118 3.22 -16.15 -2.21
N VAL A 119 3.32 -14.86 -1.87
CA VAL A 119 2.39 -14.20 -0.94
C VAL A 119 1.02 -14.00 -1.58
N ILE A 120 0.95 -13.48 -2.82
CA ILE A 120 -0.31 -13.25 -3.53
C ILE A 120 -1.07 -14.56 -3.75
N ALA A 121 -0.38 -15.66 -4.09
CA ALA A 121 -0.97 -16.97 -4.26
C ALA A 121 -1.68 -17.52 -3.02
N LYS A 122 -1.34 -17.02 -1.82
CA LYS A 122 -1.93 -17.44 -0.54
C LYS A 122 -3.00 -16.48 -0.02
N MET A 123 -3.18 -15.33 -0.67
CA MET A 123 -4.13 -14.30 -0.25
C MET A 123 -5.42 -14.34 -1.09
N ASN A 124 -6.52 -13.99 -0.44
CA ASN A 124 -7.80 -13.78 -1.09
C ASN A 124 -7.82 -12.39 -1.74
N ILE A 125 -8.55 -12.23 -2.84
CA ILE A 125 -8.62 -10.97 -3.56
C ILE A 125 -9.24 -9.84 -2.73
N GLU A 126 -10.15 -10.18 -1.83
CA GLU A 126 -10.80 -9.21 -0.93
C GLU A 126 -9.77 -8.58 0.00
N VAL A 127 -8.93 -9.42 0.64
CA VAL A 127 -7.89 -8.96 1.57
C VAL A 127 -6.85 -8.10 0.86
N ILE A 128 -6.43 -8.53 -0.33
CA ILE A 128 -5.48 -7.80 -1.17
C ILE A 128 -5.99 -6.37 -1.44
N ASN A 129 -7.30 -6.19 -1.65
CA ASN A 129 -7.89 -4.88 -1.94
C ASN A 129 -8.22 -4.05 -0.69
N SER A 130 -8.71 -4.67 0.39
CA SER A 130 -9.19 -3.95 1.57
C SER A 130 -8.15 -3.61 2.61
N ASP A 131 -7.14 -4.47 2.74
CA ASP A 131 -6.15 -4.39 3.79
C ASP A 131 -4.76 -4.34 3.14
N ARG A 132 -4.47 -3.16 2.59
CA ARG A 132 -3.21 -2.88 1.91
C ARG A 132 -2.03 -2.98 2.88
N ASP A 133 -2.22 -2.59 4.13
CA ASP A 133 -1.19 -2.67 5.16
C ASP A 133 -0.85 -4.14 5.46
N GLN A 134 -1.86 -5.01 5.61
CA GLN A 134 -1.62 -6.45 5.78
C GLN A 134 -0.93 -7.08 4.56
N LEU A 135 -1.25 -6.64 3.33
CA LEU A 135 -0.55 -7.08 2.14
C LEU A 135 0.93 -6.67 2.17
N ILE A 136 1.20 -5.40 2.49
CA ILE A 136 2.56 -4.85 2.58
C ILE A 136 3.35 -5.59 3.65
N ASP A 137 2.77 -5.86 4.82
CA ASP A 137 3.42 -6.58 5.92
C ASP A 137 3.81 -8.00 5.48
N ARG A 138 2.87 -8.76 4.89
CA ARG A 138 3.15 -10.14 4.44
C ARG A 138 4.18 -10.20 3.33
N ILE A 139 4.13 -9.27 2.38
CA ILE A 139 5.13 -9.16 1.31
C ILE A 139 6.48 -8.81 1.90
N SER A 140 6.53 -7.84 2.83
CA SER A 140 7.76 -7.40 3.48
C SER A 140 8.42 -8.53 4.27
N ASP A 141 7.65 -9.29 5.04
CA ASP A 141 8.14 -10.44 5.82
C ASP A 141 8.74 -11.53 4.91
N GLY A 142 8.03 -11.88 3.83
CA GLY A 142 8.52 -12.87 2.86
C GLY A 142 9.80 -12.43 2.16
N ILE A 143 9.82 -11.18 1.70
CA ILE A 143 11.00 -10.58 1.05
C ILE A 143 12.18 -10.50 2.02
N GLU A 144 11.98 -9.99 3.22
CA GLU A 144 13.07 -9.82 4.21
C GLU A 144 13.69 -11.18 4.55
N GLY A 145 12.87 -12.20 4.82
CA GLY A 145 13.35 -13.55 5.10
C GLY A 145 14.18 -14.16 3.97
N ALA A 146 13.84 -13.87 2.71
CA ALA A 146 14.59 -14.35 1.56
C ALA A 146 15.88 -13.54 1.31
N LEU A 147 15.81 -12.21 1.38
CA LEU A 147 16.95 -11.31 1.17
C LEU A 147 18.05 -11.50 2.22
N ARG A 148 17.69 -11.74 3.48
CA ARG A 148 18.65 -11.99 4.58
C ARG A 148 19.55 -13.20 4.33
N LYS A 149 19.05 -14.24 3.62
CA LYS A 149 19.84 -15.43 3.27
C LYS A 149 20.97 -15.13 2.29
N VAL A 150 20.82 -14.08 1.50
CA VAL A 150 21.80 -13.65 0.49
C VAL A 150 22.72 -12.54 1.03
N GLY A 151 22.31 -11.85 2.08
CA GLY A 151 23.09 -10.74 2.67
C GLY A 151 22.46 -9.36 2.49
N LEU A 152 21.23 -9.31 1.98
CA LEU A 152 20.51 -8.08 1.70
C LEU A 152 19.49 -7.77 2.82
N ARG A 153 19.15 -6.50 2.97
CA ARG A 153 18.06 -6.00 3.81
C ARG A 153 17.00 -5.32 2.95
N LEU A 154 15.76 -5.46 3.37
CA LEU A 154 14.66 -4.64 2.89
C LEU A 154 14.76 -3.26 3.55
N ILE A 155 14.62 -2.19 2.76
CA ILE A 155 14.60 -0.81 3.28
C ILE A 155 13.18 -0.26 3.23
N ASN A 156 12.49 -0.45 2.11
CA ASN A 156 11.11 -0.01 1.94
C ASN A 156 10.41 -0.78 0.81
N VAL A 157 9.09 -0.89 0.90
CA VAL A 157 8.19 -1.39 -0.16
C VAL A 157 7.15 -0.32 -0.43
N ASN A 158 6.93 -0.01 -1.71
CA ASN A 158 5.85 0.86 -2.15
C ASN A 158 4.99 0.13 -3.17
N ILE A 159 3.69 0.04 -2.92
CA ILE A 159 2.70 -0.57 -3.82
C ILE A 159 1.83 0.54 -4.39
N ILE A 160 1.72 0.65 -5.72
CA ILE A 160 1.01 1.74 -6.37
C ILE A 160 -0.49 1.45 -6.41
N ASP A 161 -0.90 0.59 -7.34
CA ASP A 161 -2.31 0.25 -7.54
C ASP A 161 -2.46 -1.24 -7.84
N ILE A 162 -3.57 -1.81 -7.42
CA ILE A 162 -3.86 -3.23 -7.57
C ILE A 162 -4.99 -3.36 -8.56
N THR A 163 -4.75 -4.06 -9.66
CA THR A 163 -5.75 -4.28 -10.70
C THR A 163 -5.97 -5.77 -10.94
N ASP A 164 -7.14 -6.12 -11.45
CA ASP A 164 -7.48 -7.49 -11.81
C ASP A 164 -7.83 -7.61 -13.29
N GLU A 165 -7.38 -8.68 -13.95
CA GLU A 165 -7.64 -8.86 -15.39
C GLU A 165 -9.10 -9.23 -15.70
N SER A 166 -9.82 -9.78 -14.71
CA SER A 166 -11.20 -10.27 -14.90
C SER A 166 -12.28 -9.20 -14.72
N GLY A 167 -11.92 -8.00 -14.25
CA GLY A 167 -12.86 -6.98 -13.81
C GLY A 167 -13.72 -7.39 -12.61
N TYR A 168 -13.30 -8.40 -11.85
CA TYR A 168 -13.92 -8.87 -10.62
C TYR A 168 -13.95 -7.77 -9.56
N LEU A 169 -12.87 -6.99 -9.39
CA LEU A 169 -12.85 -5.87 -8.45
C LEU A 169 -13.87 -4.80 -8.86
N ASN A 170 -13.93 -4.48 -10.15
CA ASN A 170 -14.92 -3.56 -10.72
C ASN A 170 -16.36 -4.09 -10.56
N ALA A 171 -16.58 -5.40 -10.69
CA ALA A 171 -17.87 -6.04 -10.46
C ALA A 171 -18.25 -6.14 -8.99
N LEU A 172 -17.27 -6.26 -8.08
CA LEU A 172 -17.47 -6.25 -6.63
C LEU A 172 -17.90 -4.85 -6.17
N GLY A 173 -17.20 -3.81 -6.60
CA GLY A 173 -17.56 -2.42 -6.32
C GLY A 173 -18.98 -2.07 -6.81
N ARG A 174 -19.35 -2.48 -8.03
CA ARG A 174 -20.71 -2.31 -8.56
C ARG A 174 -21.76 -3.09 -7.76
N ARG A 175 -21.46 -4.30 -7.31
CA ARG A 175 -22.39 -5.09 -6.47
C ARG A 175 -22.60 -4.46 -5.11
N ALA A 176 -21.55 -3.93 -4.48
CA ALA A 176 -21.63 -3.21 -3.22
C ALA A 176 -22.51 -1.96 -3.36
N SER A 177 -22.30 -1.16 -4.41
CA SER A 177 -23.12 0.05 -4.65
C SER A 177 -24.59 -0.27 -4.94
N HIS A 178 -24.87 -1.29 -5.75
CA HIS A 178 -26.26 -1.71 -6.02
C HIS A 178 -26.98 -2.21 -4.76
N ARG A 179 -26.31 -2.96 -3.89
CA ARG A 179 -26.89 -3.40 -2.61
C ARG A 179 -27.16 -2.23 -1.67
N ALA A 180 -26.22 -1.30 -1.53
CA ALA A 180 -26.43 -0.10 -0.74
C ALA A 180 -27.67 0.71 -1.21
N ILE A 181 -27.85 0.84 -2.53
CA ILE A 181 -29.05 1.50 -3.11
C ILE A 181 -30.32 0.71 -2.80
N GLN A 182 -30.28 -0.62 -2.86
CA GLN A 182 -31.43 -1.47 -2.59
C GLN A 182 -31.84 -1.42 -1.10
N ASP A 183 -30.87 -1.46 -0.20
CA ASP A 183 -31.09 -1.37 1.25
C ASP A 183 -31.63 0.02 1.63
N ALA A 184 -31.11 1.09 1.03
CA ALA A 184 -31.63 2.45 1.19
C ALA A 184 -33.10 2.57 0.73
N LYS A 185 -33.45 1.97 -0.41
CA LYS A 185 -34.86 1.95 -0.90
C LYS A 185 -35.78 1.19 0.05
N GLN A 186 -35.36 0.03 0.54
CA GLN A 186 -36.14 -0.73 1.52
C GLN A 186 -36.36 0.06 2.81
N TRP A 187 -35.33 0.79 3.26
CA TRP A 187 -35.43 1.66 4.42
C TRP A 187 -36.46 2.78 4.22
N GLU A 188 -36.44 3.46 3.07
CA GLU A 188 -37.44 4.47 2.73
C GLU A 188 -38.86 3.90 2.68
N GLU A 189 -39.03 2.71 2.10
CA GLU A 189 -40.33 2.04 2.01
C GLU A 189 -40.86 1.63 3.40
N ALA A 190 -40.00 1.12 4.27
CA ALA A 190 -40.37 0.77 5.64
C ALA A 190 -40.72 2.01 6.47
N ARG A 191 -39.99 3.12 6.28
CA ARG A 191 -40.30 4.41 6.89
C ARG A 191 -41.65 4.95 6.43
N LYS A 192 -41.97 4.85 5.13
CA LYS A 192 -43.28 5.24 4.56
C LYS A 192 -44.43 4.39 5.11
N LYS A 193 -44.19 3.13 5.47
CA LYS A 193 -45.18 2.21 6.07
C LYS A 193 -45.39 2.39 7.58
N GLY A 194 -44.69 3.35 8.22
CA GLY A 194 -44.82 3.61 9.66
C GLY A 194 -44.25 2.49 10.54
N ILE A 195 -43.40 1.61 9.98
CA ILE A 195 -42.74 0.56 10.73
C ILE A 195 -41.58 1.20 11.50
N ASN A 196 -41.65 1.13 12.84
CA ASN A 196 -40.64 1.68 13.74
C ASN A 196 -39.43 0.72 13.78
N LEU A 197 -38.61 0.73 12.73
CA LEU A 197 -37.34 0.00 12.71
C LEU A 197 -36.36 0.73 13.64
N LYS A 198 -35.82 0.03 14.64
CA LYS A 198 -34.78 0.60 15.49
C LYS A 198 -33.55 0.84 14.61
N ALA A 199 -33.04 2.08 14.60
CA ALA A 199 -31.90 2.50 13.77
C ALA A 199 -30.62 1.66 13.95
N LYS A 200 -30.54 0.85 15.01
CA LYS A 200 -29.38 0.00 15.32
C LYS A 200 -29.34 -1.31 14.51
N ASP A 201 -30.46 -1.73 13.90
CA ASP A 201 -30.53 -3.01 13.18
C ASP A 201 -30.16 -2.90 11.68
N LEU A 202 -29.87 -1.68 11.20
CA LEU A 202 -29.71 -1.35 9.78
C LEU A 202 -28.52 -0.41 9.51
N VAL A 203 -27.53 -0.37 10.41
CA VAL A 203 -26.26 0.29 10.08
C VAL A 203 -25.63 -0.52 8.95
N TYR A 204 -25.57 0.08 7.75
CA TYR A 204 -24.75 -0.41 6.67
C TYR A 204 -23.29 -0.31 7.14
N ASP A 205 -22.74 -1.43 7.58
CA ASP A 205 -21.30 -1.65 7.58
C ASP A 205 -20.95 -2.02 6.14
N PRO A 206 -20.29 -1.15 5.34
CA PRO A 206 -19.80 -1.50 4.01
C PRO A 206 -18.89 -2.74 3.98
N GLY A 207 -18.58 -3.29 5.16
CA GLY A 207 -17.34 -3.99 5.43
C GLY A 207 -16.17 -3.02 5.25
N PRO A 208 -14.95 -3.45 5.53
CA PRO A 208 -13.73 -2.64 5.33
C PRO A 208 -13.44 -2.27 3.86
N TYR A 209 -14.38 -2.43 2.92
CA TYR A 209 -14.14 -2.58 1.49
C TYR A 209 -14.49 -1.37 0.61
N VAL A 210 -14.92 -0.24 1.19
CA VAL A 210 -15.21 1.00 0.43
C VAL A 210 -14.60 2.21 1.14
N GLN A 211 -13.28 2.33 1.14
CA GLN A 211 -12.61 3.54 1.67
C GLN A 211 -12.23 4.57 0.58
N ASN A 212 -12.27 4.19 -0.70
CA ASN A 212 -11.95 5.09 -1.82
C ASN A 212 -13.05 5.13 -2.89
N SER A 213 -14.32 5.22 -2.50
CA SER A 213 -15.32 5.78 -3.41
C SER A 213 -15.15 7.30 -3.41
N GLU A 214 -14.92 7.89 -4.58
CA GLU A 214 -14.94 9.35 -4.75
C GLU A 214 -16.13 9.97 -4.00
N PRO A 215 -15.96 11.15 -3.38
CA PRO A 215 -17.07 11.85 -2.74
C PRO A 215 -18.19 12.00 -3.76
N TRP A 216 -19.42 11.69 -3.33
CA TRP A 216 -20.64 11.76 -4.14
C TRP A 216 -20.65 13.07 -4.93
N THR A 217 -20.48 12.98 -6.24
CA THR A 217 -20.52 14.15 -7.12
C THR A 217 -21.95 14.68 -7.20
N GLU A 218 -22.09 15.98 -7.46
CA GLU A 218 -23.41 16.62 -7.61
C GLU A 218 -24.30 15.89 -8.64
N GLU A 219 -23.70 15.22 -9.63
CA GLU A 219 -24.39 14.37 -10.61
C GLU A 219 -25.02 13.11 -10.01
N VAL A 220 -24.33 12.43 -9.08
CA VAL A 220 -24.86 11.21 -8.44
C VAL A 220 -26.01 11.58 -7.49
N ILE A 221 -25.89 12.71 -6.80
CA ILE A 221 -26.95 13.26 -5.95
C ILE A 221 -28.16 13.68 -6.81
N ALA A 222 -27.93 14.33 -7.95
CA ALA A 222 -28.97 14.71 -8.89
C ALA A 222 -29.71 13.51 -9.50
N GLN A 223 -28.99 12.43 -9.85
CA GLN A 223 -29.60 11.20 -10.36
C GLN A 223 -30.45 10.49 -9.30
N LEU A 224 -30.01 10.47 -8.04
CA LEU A 224 -30.80 9.91 -6.93
C LEU A 224 -32.09 10.68 -6.67
N LEU A 225 -32.03 12.01 -6.70
CA LEU A 225 -33.21 12.88 -6.56
C LEU A 225 -34.19 12.74 -7.73
N GLN A 226 -33.70 12.56 -8.96
CA GLN A 226 -34.57 12.30 -10.13
C GLN A 226 -35.24 10.93 -10.07
N SER A 227 -34.54 9.91 -9.57
CA SER A 227 -35.04 8.52 -9.55
C SER A 227 -36.10 8.23 -8.46
N SER A 228 -36.31 9.15 -7.51
CA SER A 228 -37.12 8.94 -6.30
C SER A 228 -38.40 9.80 -6.21
N ALA A 229 -38.91 10.26 -7.36
CA ALA A 229 -40.12 11.08 -7.56
C ALA A 229 -39.87 12.60 -7.43
N GLY A 230 -39.55 13.21 -8.58
CA GLY A 230 -39.21 14.62 -8.77
C GLY A 230 -40.29 15.66 -8.43
N GLU A 231 -41.47 15.27 -7.93
CA GLU A 231 -42.49 16.22 -7.44
C GLU A 231 -42.50 16.36 -5.91
N ARG A 232 -41.85 15.45 -5.16
CA ARG A 232 -42.00 15.39 -3.70
C ARG A 232 -41.04 16.27 -2.90
N PHE A 233 -40.05 16.87 -3.57
CA PHE A 233 -38.93 17.55 -2.93
C PHE A 233 -38.77 19.02 -3.34
N ASP A 234 -39.74 19.58 -4.07
CA ASP A 234 -39.73 21.02 -4.39
C ASP A 234 -39.89 21.84 -3.10
N GLY A 235 -38.91 22.71 -2.83
CA GLY A 235 -38.82 23.48 -1.58
C GLY A 235 -38.23 22.73 -0.38
N ALA A 236 -37.63 21.55 -0.56
CA ALA A 236 -36.96 20.82 0.52
C ALA A 236 -35.57 21.40 0.83
N THR A 237 -35.23 21.47 2.12
CA THR A 237 -33.88 21.83 2.60
C THR A 237 -33.13 20.55 2.97
N ILE A 238 -31.95 20.37 2.40
CA ILE A 238 -31.02 19.29 2.72
C ILE A 238 -30.10 19.76 3.83
N TYR A 239 -30.03 18.97 4.90
CA TYR A 239 -29.05 19.15 5.97
C TYR A 239 -27.98 18.06 5.86
N LEU A 240 -26.72 18.50 5.76
CA LEU A 240 -25.57 17.65 6.05
C LEU A 240 -25.46 17.54 7.57
N VAL A 241 -25.38 16.34 8.13
CA VAL A 241 -25.32 16.13 9.58
C VAL A 241 -24.04 15.42 10.03
N ASP A 242 -23.61 15.68 11.26
CA ASP A 242 -22.47 14.99 11.90
C ASP A 242 -22.88 13.64 12.51
N SER A 243 -21.92 12.94 13.11
CA SER A 243 -22.11 11.66 13.77
C SER A 243 -23.10 11.69 14.95
N ASP A 244 -23.43 12.88 15.46
CA ASP A 244 -24.43 13.13 16.51
C ASP A 244 -25.77 13.65 15.93
N ASP A 245 -25.93 13.58 14.60
CA ASP A 245 -27.15 13.95 13.89
C ASP A 245 -27.47 15.47 13.94
N LYS A 246 -26.43 16.30 14.18
CA LYS A 246 -26.51 17.77 14.17
C LYS A 246 -26.20 18.34 12.79
N PRO A 247 -26.96 19.35 12.32
CA PRO A 247 -26.74 19.95 11.01
C PRO A 247 -25.42 20.73 10.95
N ILE A 248 -24.53 20.30 10.04
CA ILE A 248 -23.25 20.92 9.69
C ILE A 248 -23.43 21.97 8.59
N LYS A 249 -24.31 21.72 7.59
CA LYS A 249 -24.49 22.61 6.44
C LYS A 249 -25.88 22.48 5.81
N GLU A 250 -26.40 23.60 5.29
CA GLU A 250 -27.71 23.69 4.66
C GLU A 250 -27.59 23.96 3.16
N ALA A 251 -28.36 23.22 2.37
CA ALA A 251 -28.55 23.48 0.95
C ALA A 251 -30.04 23.46 0.60
N ASN A 252 -30.49 24.44 -0.19
CA ASN A 252 -31.88 24.52 -0.64
C ASN A 252 -32.01 23.93 -2.04
N ILE A 253 -33.01 23.07 -2.24
CA ILE A 253 -33.34 22.52 -3.56
C ILE A 253 -34.50 23.31 -4.16
N GLN A 254 -34.34 23.73 -5.41
CA GLN A 254 -35.43 24.25 -6.22
C GLN A 254 -35.57 23.41 -7.49
N ILE A 255 -36.77 22.88 -7.72
CA ILE A 255 -37.04 22.07 -8.91
C ILE A 255 -37.65 22.98 -9.97
N THR A 256 -37.05 23.01 -11.17
CA THR A 256 -37.58 23.76 -12.31
C THR A 256 -37.92 22.81 -13.46
N ASN A 257 -38.69 23.29 -14.43
CA ASN A 257 -39.01 22.53 -15.65
C ASN A 257 -37.77 22.17 -16.50
N SER A 258 -36.60 22.72 -16.16
CA SER A 258 -35.33 22.50 -16.85
C SER A 258 -34.32 21.68 -16.04
N GLY A 259 -34.62 21.29 -14.80
CA GLY A 259 -33.71 20.50 -13.95
C GLY A 259 -33.85 20.79 -12.45
N VAL A 260 -32.91 20.26 -11.66
CA VAL A 260 -32.84 20.47 -10.21
C VAL A 260 -31.70 21.45 -9.91
N ASN A 261 -32.00 22.58 -9.29
CA ASN A 261 -31.00 23.57 -8.86
C ASN A 261 -30.73 23.41 -7.35
N ILE A 262 -29.45 23.30 -6.97
CA ILE A 262 -29.02 23.20 -5.57
C ILE A 262 -28.30 24.51 -5.19
N PHE A 263 -28.84 25.23 -4.21
CA PHE A 263 -28.27 26.48 -3.72
C PHE A 263 -27.57 26.25 -2.37
N SER A 264 -26.25 26.36 -2.34
CA SER A 264 -25.45 26.39 -1.11
C SER A 264 -25.60 27.75 -0.42
N GLY A 265 -26.06 27.76 0.83
CA GLY A 265 -26.05 28.96 1.68
C GLY A 265 -24.64 29.51 1.92
N LYS A 266 -24.57 30.82 2.18
CA LYS A 266 -23.36 31.67 2.27
C LYS A 266 -22.18 31.02 3.01
N THR A 267 -21.03 31.04 2.34
CA THR A 267 -19.72 30.57 2.80
C THR A 267 -19.08 31.52 3.80
N ASP A 268 -18.73 31.02 4.98
CA ASP A 268 -17.56 31.51 5.72
C ASP A 268 -16.60 30.31 5.87
N GLY A 269 -15.40 30.47 5.32
CA GLY A 269 -14.55 29.36 4.88
C GLY A 269 -14.13 28.38 5.95
N LEU A 270 -14.18 27.09 5.61
CA LEU A 270 -13.34 25.98 6.08
C LEU A 270 -13.70 24.69 5.31
N GLY A 271 -12.68 24.04 4.73
CA GLY A 271 -12.50 22.58 4.65
C GLY A 271 -13.42 21.73 3.75
N LEU A 272 -12.80 20.76 3.05
CA LEU A 272 -13.46 19.55 2.53
C LEU A 272 -14.21 18.84 3.67
N ILE A 273 -15.51 18.58 3.50
CA ILE A 273 -16.34 17.91 4.49
C ILE A 273 -16.64 16.49 3.99
N GLN A 274 -16.25 15.50 4.77
CA GLN A 274 -16.62 14.10 4.60
C GLN A 274 -18.10 13.94 5.00
N ILE A 275 -18.91 13.38 4.09
CA ILE A 275 -20.36 13.30 4.24
C ILE A 275 -20.71 11.91 4.79
N GLU A 276 -21.21 11.85 6.02
CA GLU A 276 -21.61 10.59 6.69
C GLU A 276 -23.14 10.35 6.69
N GLY A 277 -23.94 11.34 6.26
CA GLY A 277 -25.39 11.20 6.19
C GLY A 277 -26.13 12.42 5.64
N VAL A 278 -27.35 12.19 5.18
CA VAL A 278 -28.25 13.22 4.63
C VAL A 278 -29.57 13.19 5.40
N LYS A 279 -29.97 14.32 5.98
CA LYS A 279 -31.24 14.48 6.69
C LYS A 279 -32.14 15.44 5.93
N ILE A 280 -33.35 15.00 5.60
CA ILE A 280 -34.36 15.80 4.89
C ILE A 280 -35.46 16.16 5.90
N SER A 281 -35.60 17.46 6.19
CA SER A 281 -36.72 17.99 6.97
C SER A 281 -37.70 18.69 6.04
N ARG A 282 -39.00 18.55 6.34
CA ARG A 282 -40.04 19.44 5.81
C ARG A 282 -40.14 20.69 6.68
#